data_AF-A0A4D6KA39-F1
#
_entry.id   AF-A0A4D6KA39-F1
#
_cell.length_a   1.000
_cell.length_b   1.000
_cell.length_c   1.000
_cell.angle_alpha   90.00
_cell.angle_beta   90.00
_cell.angle_gamma   90.00
#
_symmetry.space_group_name_H-M   'P 1'
#
loop_
_entity.id
_entity.type
_entity.pdbx_description
1 polymer ?
#
loop_
_entity_poly.entity_id
_entity_poly.type
_entity_poly.pdbx_seq_one_letter_code
_entity_poly.pdbx_strand_id
1 'polypeptide(L)'
;MNRVTVDEVTATDTTLRATVTTSGRVGRFVTDDPFLADYGVDIAAVPESLLVVPVLAHVCPVAWATGATVAVDRVDAAFLDSLRHVGQRLCEMYPAFMQGGSVVCQRAVEGDRDPGDRDGSALLFTGGVDSTATYVRHESEQPDLISVRGWVMRERDRWQRNREFFADFAAERGLDAHFVESNMLSFLATPLLQAHFQRYLDGAWYSSVGHGLGLLGLCAPLTAVADIGRLYIAATHTEEWTRPWGSHPTIDDRVRWSGTQAVHDGYESTRQEKIETIADYVRGRSREITLRTCVHAEGPQNCNDCEKCYRTIVGLLLAGLDPNDHGYDYDAATVPAIRDTFESGGKHLSAQKRYHWETLQDAAREVEAIEAPGGRELLGWLREADFGPAVEQSARPLGQRLLQATARQIPTSVYATLYPVYRRLSADR
;
A
#
# COMPACT_ATOMS: atom_id res chain seq x y z
N MET A 1 -12.77 -24.20 -18.52
CA MET A 1 -11.38 -23.67 -18.49
C MET A 1 -11.34 -22.55 -17.46
N ASN A 2 -10.26 -22.38 -16.69
CA ASN A 2 -10.16 -21.27 -15.74
C ASN A 2 -9.70 -20.01 -16.49
N ARG A 3 -10.55 -18.99 -16.61
CA ARG A 3 -10.30 -17.84 -17.49
C ARG A 3 -10.92 -16.56 -16.96
N VAL A 4 -10.21 -15.46 -17.16
CA VAL A 4 -10.66 -14.08 -16.99
C VAL A 4 -10.56 -13.41 -18.36
N THR A 5 -11.61 -12.76 -18.84
CA THR A 5 -11.60 -12.02 -20.12
C THR A 5 -11.94 -10.57 -19.82
N VAL A 6 -11.07 -9.64 -20.19
CA VAL A 6 -11.40 -8.21 -20.19
C VAL A 6 -12.22 -7.95 -21.45
N ASP A 7 -13.51 -7.69 -21.29
CA ASP A 7 -14.46 -7.62 -22.42
C ASP A 7 -14.49 -6.23 -23.05
N GLU A 8 -14.50 -5.19 -22.22
CA GLU A 8 -14.54 -3.79 -22.65
C GLU A 8 -13.78 -2.93 -21.65
N VAL A 9 -13.05 -1.93 -22.16
CA VAL A 9 -12.44 -0.86 -21.37
C VAL A 9 -12.74 0.47 -22.05
N THR A 10 -13.31 1.40 -21.31
CA THR A 10 -13.69 2.73 -21.81
C THR A 10 -13.24 3.81 -20.83
N ALA A 11 -12.94 4.99 -21.37
CA ALA A 11 -12.73 6.21 -20.61
C ALA A 11 -13.77 7.25 -21.05
N THR A 12 -14.35 7.96 -20.10
CA THR A 12 -15.27 9.09 -20.35
C THR A 12 -14.93 10.16 -19.33
N ASP A 13 -14.53 11.33 -19.83
CA ASP A 13 -13.97 12.42 -19.03
C ASP A 13 -12.89 11.87 -18.06
N THR A 14 -13.14 11.93 -16.75
CA THR A 14 -12.22 11.51 -15.69
C THR A 14 -12.32 10.03 -15.31
N THR A 15 -13.32 9.31 -15.84
CA THR A 15 -13.70 7.99 -15.35
C THR A 15 -13.32 6.88 -16.33
N LEU A 16 -12.65 5.86 -15.81
CA LEU A 16 -12.39 4.59 -16.46
C LEU A 16 -13.41 3.54 -16.00
N ARG A 17 -13.97 2.82 -16.97
CA ARG A 17 -14.85 1.67 -16.72
C ARG A 17 -14.37 0.47 -17.52
N ALA A 18 -14.28 -0.68 -16.86
CA ALA A 18 -14.01 -1.95 -17.53
C ALA A 18 -14.93 -3.07 -17.05
N THR A 19 -15.30 -3.95 -17.98
CA THR A 19 -16.09 -5.15 -17.71
C THR A 19 -15.23 -6.40 -17.89
N VAL A 20 -15.46 -7.39 -17.03
CA VAL A 20 -14.66 -8.61 -17.00
C VAL A 20 -15.57 -9.82 -16.83
N THR A 21 -15.52 -10.75 -17.77
CA THR A 21 -16.20 -12.05 -17.68
C THR A 21 -15.23 -13.10 -17.17
N THR A 22 -15.69 -13.91 -16.22
CA THR A 22 -14.91 -15.01 -15.66
C THR A 22 -15.55 -16.37 -15.92
N SER A 23 -14.72 -17.41 -16.00
CA SER A 23 -15.17 -18.80 -16.06
C SER A 23 -14.23 -19.70 -15.26
N GLY A 24 -14.78 -20.73 -14.63
CA GLY A 24 -14.03 -21.64 -13.76
C GLY A 24 -13.89 -21.14 -12.33
N ARG A 25 -12.78 -21.48 -11.67
CA ARG A 25 -12.58 -21.24 -10.22
C ARG A 25 -12.25 -19.77 -9.91
N VAL A 26 -11.67 -19.05 -10.87
CA VAL A 26 -11.25 -17.65 -10.71
C VAL A 26 -12.43 -16.70 -10.50
N GLY A 27 -13.61 -17.02 -11.04
CA GLY A 27 -14.82 -16.21 -10.88
C GLY A 27 -15.34 -16.10 -9.45
N ARG A 28 -14.79 -16.85 -8.49
CA ARG A 28 -15.07 -16.68 -7.06
C ARG A 28 -14.39 -15.45 -6.46
N PHE A 29 -13.40 -14.89 -7.17
CA PHE A 29 -12.50 -13.85 -6.68
C PHE A 29 -12.59 -12.57 -7.52
N VAL A 30 -13.53 -12.50 -8.45
CA VAL A 30 -13.82 -11.32 -9.26
C VAL A 30 -15.33 -11.17 -9.25
N THR A 31 -15.84 -10.00 -8.89
CA THR A 31 -17.28 -9.73 -8.86
C THR A 31 -17.82 -9.45 -10.26
N ASP A 32 -19.13 -9.54 -10.44
CA ASP A 32 -19.82 -9.11 -11.66
C ASP A 32 -19.93 -7.56 -11.76
N ASP A 33 -19.59 -6.83 -10.69
CA ASP A 33 -19.50 -5.37 -10.71
C ASP A 33 -18.37 -4.95 -11.67
N PRO A 34 -18.56 -3.89 -12.50
CA PRO A 34 -17.49 -3.36 -13.35
C PRO A 34 -16.33 -2.82 -12.52
N PHE A 35 -15.12 -2.88 -13.06
CA PHE A 35 -13.98 -2.14 -12.51
C PHE A 35 -14.16 -0.65 -12.83
N LEU A 36 -13.98 0.20 -11.83
CA LEU A 36 -14.12 1.64 -11.92
C LEU A 36 -12.90 2.33 -11.32
N ALA A 37 -12.40 3.35 -12.00
CA ALA A 37 -11.43 4.30 -11.47
C ALA A 37 -11.76 5.73 -11.93
N ASP A 38 -11.78 6.70 -11.02
CA ASP A 38 -11.86 8.13 -11.32
C ASP A 38 -10.51 8.78 -11.02
N TYR A 39 -10.05 9.63 -11.93
CA TYR A 39 -8.72 10.24 -11.88
C TYR A 39 -8.72 11.72 -11.52
N GLY A 40 -9.89 12.36 -11.42
CA GLY A 40 -10.02 13.82 -11.24
C GLY A 40 -9.54 14.68 -12.42
N VAL A 41 -8.92 14.08 -13.44
CA VAL A 41 -8.43 14.71 -14.68
C VAL A 41 -8.93 13.95 -15.89
N ASP A 42 -9.09 14.64 -17.03
CA ASP A 42 -9.61 14.02 -18.26
C ASP A 42 -8.62 12.97 -18.81
N ILE A 43 -9.10 11.74 -18.95
CA ILE A 43 -8.38 10.58 -19.48
C ILE A 43 -9.02 10.03 -20.76
N ALA A 44 -10.01 10.70 -21.34
CA ALA A 44 -10.75 10.22 -22.50
C ALA A 44 -9.86 10.02 -23.75
N ALA A 45 -8.77 10.77 -23.85
CA ALA A 45 -7.79 10.66 -24.93
C ALA A 45 -6.71 9.58 -24.70
N VAL A 46 -6.67 8.95 -23.53
CA VAL A 46 -5.66 7.93 -23.21
C VAL A 46 -5.89 6.68 -24.07
N PRO A 47 -4.85 6.13 -24.73
CA PRO A 47 -4.99 4.92 -25.51
C PRO A 47 -5.51 3.73 -24.70
N GLU A 48 -6.39 2.93 -25.30
CA GLU A 48 -6.96 1.73 -24.67
C GLU A 48 -5.87 0.75 -24.17
N SER A 49 -4.72 0.68 -24.85
CA SER A 49 -3.56 -0.12 -24.44
C SER A 49 -2.98 0.26 -23.07
N LEU A 50 -3.20 1.50 -22.61
CA LEU A 50 -2.88 1.98 -21.27
C LEU A 50 -4.09 1.97 -20.34
N LEU A 51 -5.31 2.22 -20.85
CA LEU A 51 -6.53 2.13 -20.03
C LEU A 51 -6.76 0.72 -19.47
N VAL A 52 -6.29 -0.33 -20.13
CA VAL A 52 -6.47 -1.70 -19.62
C VAL A 52 -5.54 -2.05 -18.46
N VAL A 53 -4.45 -1.28 -18.26
CA VAL A 53 -3.39 -1.55 -17.27
C VAL A 53 -3.93 -1.67 -15.84
N PRO A 54 -4.76 -0.73 -15.32
CA PRO A 54 -5.38 -0.85 -14.00
C PRO A 54 -6.12 -2.18 -13.77
N VAL A 55 -6.86 -2.66 -14.77
CA VAL A 55 -7.67 -3.88 -14.66
C VAL A 55 -6.76 -5.11 -14.62
N LEU A 56 -5.80 -5.18 -15.54
CA LEU A 56 -4.82 -6.28 -15.61
C LEU A 56 -3.98 -6.38 -14.34
N ALA A 57 -3.51 -5.23 -13.83
CA ALA A 57 -2.77 -5.16 -12.56
C ALA A 57 -3.51 -5.79 -11.38
N HIS A 58 -4.85 -5.78 -11.40
CA HIS A 58 -5.69 -6.35 -10.36
C HIS A 58 -6.10 -7.81 -10.62
N VAL A 59 -6.45 -8.16 -11.86
CA VAL A 59 -6.91 -9.53 -12.16
C VAL A 59 -5.77 -10.53 -12.35
N CYS A 60 -4.59 -10.09 -12.80
CA CYS A 60 -3.46 -10.99 -13.05
C CYS A 60 -2.96 -11.73 -11.80
N PRO A 61 -2.75 -11.08 -10.64
CA PRO A 61 -2.36 -11.80 -9.42
C PRO A 61 -3.38 -12.86 -8.98
N VAL A 62 -4.67 -12.59 -9.17
CA VAL A 62 -5.75 -13.54 -8.88
C VAL A 62 -5.75 -14.71 -9.89
N ALA A 63 -5.50 -14.42 -11.16
CA ALA A 63 -5.34 -15.44 -12.19
C ALA A 63 -4.14 -16.35 -11.90
N TRP A 64 -2.99 -15.79 -11.54
CA TRP A 64 -1.77 -16.56 -11.21
C TRP A 64 -1.95 -17.44 -9.97
N ALA A 65 -2.69 -16.99 -8.97
CA ALA A 65 -3.00 -17.81 -7.80
C ALA A 65 -3.98 -18.95 -8.07
N THR A 66 -4.70 -18.90 -9.20
CA THR A 66 -5.72 -19.88 -9.55
C THR A 66 -5.40 -20.68 -10.81
N GLY A 67 -4.26 -20.47 -11.46
CA GLY A 67 -3.94 -21.15 -12.71
C GLY A 67 -4.77 -20.65 -13.90
N ALA A 68 -5.29 -19.43 -13.86
CA ALA A 68 -6.20 -18.91 -14.88
C ALA A 68 -5.45 -18.26 -16.05
N THR A 69 -6.07 -18.30 -17.23
CA THR A 69 -5.67 -17.47 -18.37
C THR A 69 -6.41 -16.13 -18.30
N VAL A 70 -5.69 -15.02 -18.35
CA VAL A 70 -6.24 -13.68 -18.60
C VAL A 70 -6.20 -13.43 -20.10
N ALA A 71 -7.34 -13.06 -20.68
CA ALA A 71 -7.46 -12.70 -22.08
C ALA A 71 -7.82 -11.22 -22.22
N VAL A 72 -7.14 -10.53 -23.13
CA VAL A 72 -7.31 -9.11 -23.40
C VAL A 72 -7.12 -8.84 -24.90
N ASP A 73 -7.83 -7.87 -25.47
CA ASP A 73 -7.67 -7.50 -26.87
C ASP A 73 -6.30 -6.87 -27.12
N ARG A 74 -5.99 -5.79 -26.42
CA ARG A 74 -4.74 -5.05 -26.55
C ARG A 74 -4.19 -4.61 -25.22
N VAL A 75 -2.87 -4.46 -25.14
CA VAL A 75 -2.17 -3.87 -24.00
C VAL A 75 -0.84 -3.28 -24.49
N ASP A 76 -0.34 -2.28 -23.77
CA ASP A 76 1.01 -1.78 -23.92
C ASP A 76 2.05 -2.90 -23.82
N ALA A 77 2.99 -2.95 -24.76
CA ALA A 77 3.96 -4.03 -24.88
C ALA A 77 4.94 -4.07 -23.69
N ALA A 78 5.36 -2.92 -23.18
CA ALA A 78 6.23 -2.84 -22.01
C ALA A 78 5.50 -3.28 -20.73
N PHE A 79 4.20 -2.97 -20.60
CA PHE A 79 3.40 -3.48 -19.49
C PHE A 79 3.13 -4.98 -19.60
N LEU A 80 2.89 -5.50 -20.80
CA LEU A 80 2.76 -6.94 -21.00
C LEU A 80 4.02 -7.71 -20.59
N ASP A 81 5.20 -7.16 -20.90
CA ASP A 81 6.48 -7.70 -20.43
C ASP A 81 6.63 -7.57 -18.90
N SER A 82 6.18 -6.44 -18.32
CA SER A 82 6.11 -6.25 -16.87
C SER A 82 5.31 -7.35 -16.18
N LEU A 83 4.12 -7.69 -16.70
CA LEU A 83 3.27 -8.77 -16.17
C LEU A 83 3.98 -10.13 -16.17
N ARG A 84 4.82 -10.42 -17.17
CA ARG A 84 5.59 -11.67 -17.20
C ARG A 84 6.61 -11.73 -16.07
N HIS A 85 7.39 -10.67 -15.90
CA HIS A 85 8.40 -10.56 -14.86
C HIS A 85 7.76 -10.59 -13.46
N VAL A 86 6.74 -9.76 -13.23
CA VAL A 86 6.03 -9.70 -11.94
C VAL A 86 5.37 -11.04 -11.63
N GLY A 87 4.70 -11.67 -12.60
CA GLY A 87 4.08 -12.98 -12.43
C GLY A 87 5.08 -14.06 -12.05
N GLN A 88 6.26 -14.08 -12.69
CA GLN A 88 7.34 -15.00 -12.32
C GLN A 88 7.79 -14.77 -10.87
N ARG A 89 8.05 -13.52 -10.47
CA ARG A 89 8.51 -13.20 -9.11
C ARG A 89 7.48 -13.54 -8.04
N LEU A 90 6.19 -13.28 -8.28
CA LEU A 90 5.13 -13.69 -7.35
C LEU A 90 5.02 -15.21 -7.23
N CYS A 91 5.21 -15.97 -8.32
CA CYS A 91 5.27 -17.43 -8.26
C CYS A 91 6.47 -17.93 -7.43
N GLU A 92 7.64 -17.31 -7.57
CA GLU A 92 8.82 -17.61 -6.77
C GLU A 92 8.63 -17.27 -5.28
N MET A 93 7.97 -16.15 -4.98
CA MET A 93 7.65 -15.71 -3.62
C MET A 93 6.60 -16.61 -2.93
N TYR A 94 5.62 -17.12 -3.67
CA TYR A 94 4.48 -17.87 -3.13
C TYR A 94 4.30 -19.25 -3.78
N PRO A 95 5.31 -20.13 -3.76
CA PRO A 95 5.27 -21.42 -4.47
C PRO A 95 4.19 -22.37 -3.95
N ALA A 96 3.70 -22.14 -2.73
CA ALA A 96 2.67 -22.95 -2.09
C ALA A 96 1.27 -22.78 -2.69
N PHE A 97 0.98 -21.65 -3.38
CA PHE A 97 -0.35 -21.41 -3.94
C PHE A 97 -0.37 -20.65 -5.27
N MET A 98 0.70 -19.94 -5.65
CA MET A 98 0.80 -19.33 -6.97
C MET A 98 1.05 -20.43 -8.00
N GLN A 99 0.01 -20.77 -8.76
CA GLN A 99 0.02 -21.84 -9.77
C GLN A 99 0.60 -21.38 -11.10
N GLY A 100 0.90 -20.09 -11.21
CA GLY A 100 1.14 -19.44 -12.49
C GLY A 100 -0.15 -19.25 -13.27
N GLY A 101 -0.01 -18.79 -14.49
CA GLY A 101 -1.12 -18.50 -15.39
C GLY A 101 -0.55 -17.94 -16.68
N SER A 102 -1.43 -17.44 -17.54
CA SER A 102 -1.00 -16.82 -18.80
C SER A 102 -1.79 -15.56 -19.06
N VAL A 103 -1.14 -14.59 -19.70
CA VAL A 103 -1.80 -13.43 -20.29
C VAL A 103 -1.76 -13.62 -21.79
N VAL A 104 -2.94 -13.79 -22.40
CA VAL A 104 -3.14 -13.92 -23.84
C VAL A 104 -3.66 -12.58 -24.34
N CYS A 105 -2.79 -11.85 -25.03
CA CYS A 105 -3.11 -10.59 -25.67
C CYS A 105 -3.24 -10.79 -27.17
N GLN A 106 -4.28 -10.27 -27.81
CA GLN A 106 -4.40 -10.33 -29.28
C GLN A 106 -3.42 -9.38 -29.97
N ARG A 107 -3.24 -8.17 -29.40
CA ARG A 107 -2.36 -7.13 -29.93
C ARG A 107 -1.53 -6.45 -28.84
N ALA A 108 -0.26 -6.81 -28.73
CA ALA A 108 0.69 -6.00 -27.99
C ALA A 108 0.93 -4.70 -28.78
N VAL A 109 0.76 -3.55 -28.13
CA VAL A 109 0.92 -2.22 -28.74
C VAL A 109 2.25 -1.66 -28.31
N GLU A 110 3.15 -1.45 -29.26
CA GLU A 110 4.39 -0.72 -29.01
C GLU A 110 4.08 0.74 -28.68
N GLY A 111 4.71 1.22 -27.62
CA GLY A 111 4.65 2.61 -27.19
C GLY A 111 5.29 3.56 -28.19
N ASP A 112 4.95 4.84 -28.11
CA ASP A 112 5.64 5.91 -28.85
C ASP A 112 6.90 6.41 -28.11
N ARG A 113 7.04 6.02 -26.85
CA ARG A 113 8.16 6.39 -25.97
C ARG A 113 8.68 5.19 -25.20
N ASP A 114 10.00 5.20 -24.98
CA ASP A 114 10.65 4.27 -24.07
C ASP A 114 10.16 4.50 -22.62
N PRO A 115 10.09 3.46 -21.79
CA PRO A 115 9.74 3.62 -20.38
C PRO A 115 10.70 4.58 -19.65
N GLY A 116 10.15 5.57 -18.95
CA GLY A 116 10.93 6.57 -18.21
C GLY A 116 11.37 7.78 -19.03
N ASP A 117 10.99 7.87 -20.31
CA ASP A 117 11.40 8.95 -21.24
C ASP A 117 10.59 10.24 -21.09
N ARG A 118 9.55 10.27 -20.26
CA ARG A 118 8.83 11.51 -19.93
C ARG A 118 9.58 12.29 -18.85
N ASP A 119 9.45 13.62 -18.87
CA ASP A 119 10.26 14.49 -18.01
C ASP A 119 9.79 14.52 -16.55
N GLY A 120 8.48 14.37 -16.32
CA GLY A 120 7.87 14.50 -15.00
C GLY A 120 8.18 13.35 -14.05
N SER A 121 7.99 13.59 -12.75
CA SER A 121 8.06 12.56 -11.72
C SER A 121 6.84 12.62 -10.82
N ALA A 122 6.44 11.48 -10.25
CA ALA A 122 5.33 11.40 -9.31
C ALA A 122 5.60 10.37 -8.22
N LEU A 123 4.92 10.51 -7.09
CA LEU A 123 5.05 9.66 -5.91
C LEU A 123 3.68 9.21 -5.42
N LEU A 124 3.52 7.90 -5.20
CA LEU A 124 2.41 7.38 -4.40
C LEU A 124 2.54 7.86 -2.95
N PHE A 125 1.74 8.85 -2.58
CA PHE A 125 1.90 9.61 -1.35
C PHE A 125 0.76 9.37 -0.35
N THR A 126 1.13 9.21 0.92
CA THR A 126 0.18 8.95 2.01
C THR A 126 0.38 9.84 3.23
N GLY A 127 1.40 10.71 3.23
CA GLY A 127 1.79 11.50 4.41
C GLY A 127 2.41 10.70 5.56
N GLY A 128 2.54 9.37 5.42
CA GLY A 128 3.26 8.56 6.39
C GLY A 128 4.78 8.75 6.29
N VAL A 129 5.52 8.22 7.28
CA VAL A 129 7.00 8.25 7.30
C VAL A 129 7.60 7.79 5.98
N ASP A 130 7.14 6.65 5.44
CA ASP A 130 7.79 6.01 4.30
C ASP A 130 7.66 6.88 3.03
N SER A 131 6.44 7.32 2.68
CA SER A 131 6.25 8.21 1.52
C SER A 131 6.85 9.61 1.74
N THR A 132 6.91 10.10 2.98
CA THR A 132 7.51 11.41 3.27
C THR A 132 9.03 11.38 3.15
N ALA A 133 9.68 10.28 3.55
CA ALA A 133 11.11 10.09 3.34
C ALA A 133 11.45 10.02 1.85
N THR A 134 10.66 9.30 1.04
CA THR A 134 10.82 9.29 -0.42
C THR A 134 10.63 10.69 -1.03
N TYR A 135 9.59 11.44 -0.61
CA TYR A 135 9.44 12.83 -1.04
C TYR A 135 10.69 13.66 -0.72
N VAL A 136 11.21 13.58 0.51
CA VAL A 136 12.38 14.33 0.96
C VAL A 136 13.63 13.99 0.11
N ARG A 137 13.83 12.71 -0.21
CA ARG A 137 14.95 12.23 -1.04
C ARG A 137 14.88 12.74 -2.48
N HIS A 138 13.66 12.91 -3.00
CA HIS A 138 13.40 13.29 -4.39
C HIS A 138 12.82 14.70 -4.54
N GLU A 139 12.87 15.56 -3.51
CA GLU A 139 12.26 16.91 -3.54
C GLU A 139 12.75 17.72 -4.75
N SER A 140 14.02 17.60 -5.12
CA SER A 140 14.60 18.33 -6.26
C SER A 140 13.99 17.96 -7.61
N GLU A 141 13.37 16.78 -7.72
CA GLU A 141 12.65 16.35 -8.91
C GLU A 141 11.22 16.94 -8.97
N GLN A 142 10.78 17.61 -7.90
CA GLN A 142 9.44 18.18 -7.74
C GLN A 142 8.33 17.18 -8.12
N PRO A 143 8.27 16.01 -7.45
CA PRO A 143 7.33 14.97 -7.85
C PRO A 143 5.89 15.35 -7.54
N ASP A 144 5.00 15.10 -8.51
CA ASP A 144 3.55 15.14 -8.30
C ASP A 144 3.15 14.13 -7.22
N LEU A 145 2.19 14.50 -6.37
CA LEU A 145 1.73 13.65 -5.29
C LEU A 145 0.45 12.92 -5.70
N ILE A 146 0.52 11.58 -5.81
CA ILE A 146 -0.63 10.75 -6.18
C ILE A 146 -1.15 10.05 -4.94
N SER A 147 -2.40 10.32 -4.57
CA SER A 147 -3.09 9.59 -3.50
C SER A 147 -4.20 8.70 -4.05
N VAL A 148 -4.25 7.45 -3.57
CA VAL A 148 -5.21 6.45 -4.05
C VAL A 148 -6.22 6.08 -2.98
N ARG A 149 -7.50 6.33 -3.26
CA ARG A 149 -8.62 5.84 -2.47
C ARG A 149 -9.06 4.47 -2.98
N GLY A 150 -8.98 3.48 -2.09
CA GLY A 150 -9.49 2.14 -2.38
C GLY A 150 -8.92 1.07 -1.48
N TRP A 151 -7.73 1.30 -0.88
CA TRP A 151 -7.09 0.35 0.03
C TRP A 151 -7.28 0.68 1.52
N VAL A 152 -6.53 1.66 2.06
CA VAL A 152 -6.55 2.04 3.49
C VAL A 152 -7.72 2.97 3.85
N MET A 153 -8.29 3.67 2.85
CA MET A 153 -9.25 4.76 3.05
C MET A 153 -10.56 4.46 2.31
N ARG A 154 -11.41 3.62 2.89
CA ARG A 154 -12.70 3.23 2.28
C ARG A 154 -13.80 4.27 2.52
N GLU A 155 -13.80 4.87 3.71
CA GLU A 155 -14.80 5.85 4.15
C GLU A 155 -14.66 7.18 3.42
N ARG A 156 -15.80 7.74 2.99
CA ARG A 156 -15.87 9.00 2.20
C ARG A 156 -15.34 10.19 2.99
N ASP A 157 -15.73 10.33 4.25
CA ASP A 157 -15.37 11.50 5.04
C ASP A 157 -13.88 11.49 5.39
N ARG A 158 -13.36 10.31 5.73
CA ARG A 158 -11.92 10.11 5.93
C ARG A 158 -11.14 10.40 4.66
N TRP A 159 -11.64 9.98 3.50
CA TRP A 159 -11.01 10.30 2.23
C TRP A 159 -10.96 11.81 1.98
N GLN A 160 -12.08 12.53 2.15
CA GLN A 160 -12.12 13.99 1.96
C GLN A 160 -11.09 14.72 2.83
N ARG A 161 -10.97 14.35 4.11
CA ARG A 161 -9.94 14.92 5.01
C ARG A 161 -8.50 14.56 4.62
N ASN A 162 -8.28 13.41 3.97
CA ASN A 162 -6.96 13.08 3.45
C ASN A 162 -6.64 13.90 2.20
N ARG A 163 -7.63 14.14 1.34
CA ARG A 163 -7.48 15.02 0.18
C ARG A 163 -7.08 16.43 0.58
N GLU A 164 -7.75 17.01 1.57
CA GLU A 164 -7.42 18.34 2.09
C GLU A 164 -5.98 18.39 2.61
N PHE A 165 -5.60 17.47 3.49
CA PHE A 165 -4.22 17.39 4.00
C PHE A 165 -3.17 17.23 2.89
N PHE A 166 -3.42 16.39 1.87
CA PHE A 166 -2.47 16.21 0.76
C PHE A 166 -2.43 17.41 -0.17
N ALA A 167 -3.56 18.06 -0.42
CA ALA A 167 -3.63 19.29 -1.20
C ALA A 167 -2.87 20.42 -0.51
N ASP A 168 -3.01 20.55 0.81
CA ASP A 168 -2.26 21.54 1.60
C ASP A 168 -0.76 21.25 1.57
N PHE A 169 -0.36 19.99 1.81
CA PHE A 169 1.05 19.57 1.73
C PHE A 169 1.66 19.90 0.37
N ALA A 170 0.95 19.61 -0.72
CA ALA A 170 1.39 19.90 -2.09
C ALA A 170 1.45 21.41 -2.36
N ALA A 171 0.41 22.16 -2.00
CA ALA A 171 0.31 23.60 -2.23
C ALA A 171 1.42 24.38 -1.52
N GLU A 172 1.73 24.04 -0.26
CA GLU A 172 2.84 24.62 0.50
C GLU A 172 4.21 24.43 -0.17
N ARG A 173 4.33 23.39 -1.01
CA ARG A 173 5.57 22.99 -1.68
C ARG A 173 5.57 23.30 -3.17
N GLY A 174 4.49 23.89 -3.70
CA GLY A 174 4.34 24.20 -5.12
C GLY A 174 4.29 22.95 -6.01
N LEU A 175 3.73 21.85 -5.50
CA LEU A 175 3.58 20.58 -6.20
C LEU A 175 2.14 20.38 -6.66
N ASP A 176 1.95 19.58 -7.70
CA ASP A 176 0.62 19.10 -8.10
C ASP A 176 0.19 17.89 -7.26
N ALA A 177 -1.11 17.79 -6.98
CA ALA A 177 -1.71 16.69 -6.23
C ALA A 177 -2.83 16.03 -7.04
N HIS A 178 -2.72 14.73 -7.24
CA HIS A 178 -3.67 13.91 -7.99
C HIS A 178 -4.37 12.91 -7.07
N PHE A 179 -5.66 12.72 -7.30
CA PHE A 179 -6.51 11.89 -6.46
C PHE A 179 -7.21 10.83 -7.30
N VAL A 180 -6.81 9.57 -7.12
CA VAL A 180 -7.39 8.43 -7.84
C VAL A 180 -8.34 7.67 -6.93
N GLU A 181 -9.60 7.52 -7.33
CA GLU A 181 -10.59 6.74 -6.60
C GLU A 181 -10.95 5.47 -7.36
N SER A 182 -10.85 4.29 -6.74
CA SER A 182 -11.20 3.03 -7.40
C SER A 182 -11.98 2.07 -6.52
N ASN A 183 -12.82 1.25 -7.15
CA ASN A 183 -13.51 0.14 -6.51
C ASN A 183 -12.67 -1.15 -6.46
N MET A 184 -11.34 -1.08 -6.69
CA MET A 184 -10.49 -2.24 -6.95
C MET A 184 -10.62 -3.38 -5.92
N LEU A 185 -10.77 -3.05 -4.63
CA LEU A 185 -10.91 -4.08 -3.58
C LEU A 185 -12.27 -4.78 -3.60
N SER A 186 -13.35 -4.02 -3.85
CA SER A 186 -14.69 -4.61 -4.00
C SER A 186 -14.77 -5.43 -5.28
N PHE A 187 -14.14 -4.96 -6.36
CA PHE A 187 -14.07 -5.67 -7.64
C PHE A 187 -13.40 -7.05 -7.49
N LEU A 188 -12.33 -7.18 -6.70
CA LEU A 188 -11.62 -8.45 -6.47
C LEU A 188 -12.23 -9.36 -5.39
N ALA A 189 -13.48 -9.14 -4.96
CA ALA A 189 -14.10 -9.88 -3.86
C ALA A 189 -13.12 -10.13 -2.69
N THR A 190 -12.35 -9.10 -2.30
CA THR A 190 -11.15 -9.24 -1.45
C THR A 190 -11.36 -10.06 -0.16
N PRO A 191 -12.52 -10.02 0.53
CA PRO A 191 -12.79 -10.90 1.67
C PRO A 191 -12.67 -12.41 1.35
N LEU A 192 -13.03 -12.83 0.14
CA LEU A 192 -12.90 -14.21 -0.32
C LEU A 192 -11.45 -14.59 -0.62
N LEU A 193 -10.71 -13.72 -1.31
CA LEU A 193 -9.27 -13.89 -1.51
C LEU A 193 -8.55 -14.04 -0.17
N GLN A 194 -8.86 -13.15 0.77
CA GLN A 194 -8.36 -13.19 2.13
C GLN A 194 -8.67 -14.54 2.80
N ALA A 195 -9.94 -14.94 2.86
CA ALA A 195 -10.34 -16.19 3.52
C ALA A 195 -9.68 -17.43 2.91
N HIS A 196 -9.47 -17.43 1.59
CA HIS A 196 -8.89 -18.55 0.86
C HIS A 196 -7.38 -18.67 1.05
N PHE A 197 -6.65 -17.56 0.97
CA PHE A 197 -5.19 -17.56 0.94
C PHE A 197 -4.51 -17.20 2.26
N GLN A 198 -5.22 -16.73 3.29
CA GLN A 198 -4.64 -16.23 4.55
C GLN A 198 -3.66 -17.17 5.27
N ARG A 199 -3.75 -18.49 5.05
CA ARG A 199 -2.81 -19.45 5.66
C ARG A 199 -1.39 -19.37 5.08
N TYR A 200 -1.24 -18.74 3.92
CA TYR A 200 0.02 -18.60 3.20
C TYR A 200 0.59 -17.17 3.27
N LEU A 201 -0.11 -16.26 3.94
CA LEU A 201 0.19 -14.84 3.92
C LEU A 201 0.51 -14.34 5.34
N ASP A 202 1.52 -13.47 5.43
CA ASP A 202 1.83 -12.74 6.66
C ASP A 202 0.94 -11.51 6.85
N GLY A 203 0.36 -10.97 5.77
CA GLY A 203 -0.53 -9.82 5.76
C GLY A 203 -1.91 -10.12 5.14
N ALA A 204 -2.64 -9.06 4.80
CA ALA A 204 -3.83 -9.20 3.96
C ALA A 204 -3.42 -9.53 2.52
N TRP A 205 -4.28 -10.21 1.76
CA TRP A 205 -4.05 -10.53 0.34
C TRP A 205 -3.50 -9.36 -0.45
N TYR A 206 -4.11 -8.18 -0.34
CA TYR A 206 -3.66 -7.03 -1.10
C TYR A 206 -2.25 -6.58 -0.70
N SER A 207 -1.94 -6.49 0.60
CA SER A 207 -0.59 -6.18 1.09
C SER A 207 0.45 -7.24 0.71
N SER A 208 0.09 -8.51 0.76
CA SER A 208 1.03 -9.59 0.50
C SER A 208 1.25 -9.83 -1.00
N VAL A 209 0.25 -9.57 -1.84
CA VAL A 209 0.29 -9.97 -3.25
C VAL A 209 0.05 -8.81 -4.22
N GLY A 210 -0.99 -8.02 -3.98
CA GLY A 210 -1.57 -7.16 -5.02
C GLY A 210 -1.10 -5.72 -5.04
N HIS A 211 -0.60 -5.17 -3.93
CA HIS A 211 -0.55 -3.71 -3.79
C HIS A 211 0.53 -3.01 -4.62
N GLY A 212 1.74 -3.58 -4.80
CA GLY A 212 2.77 -2.96 -5.64
C GLY A 212 2.28 -2.81 -7.09
N LEU A 213 2.02 -3.95 -7.75
CA LEU A 213 1.48 -3.96 -9.12
C LEU A 213 0.15 -3.20 -9.22
N GLY A 214 -0.76 -3.38 -8.26
CA GLY A 214 -2.10 -2.78 -8.28
C GLY A 214 -2.09 -1.26 -8.15
N LEU A 215 -1.34 -0.70 -7.19
CA LEU A 215 -1.27 0.75 -6.98
C LEU A 215 -0.49 1.44 -8.11
N LEU A 216 0.60 0.85 -8.57
CA LEU A 216 1.36 1.37 -9.72
C LEU A 216 0.53 1.31 -11.00
N GLY A 217 -0.12 0.18 -11.27
CA GLY A 217 -0.96 -0.01 -12.45
C GLY A 217 -2.17 0.92 -12.49
N LEU A 218 -2.73 1.30 -11.34
CA LEU A 218 -3.77 2.33 -11.25
C LEU A 218 -3.30 3.69 -11.77
N CYS A 219 -2.00 3.98 -11.74
CA CYS A 219 -1.49 5.29 -12.17
C CYS A 219 -1.30 5.40 -13.69
N ALA A 220 -1.39 4.31 -14.46
CA ALA A 220 -1.02 4.33 -15.87
C ALA A 220 -1.78 5.38 -16.70
N PRO A 221 -3.12 5.53 -16.61
CA PRO A 221 -3.81 6.60 -17.33
C PRO A 221 -3.40 8.00 -16.88
N LEU A 222 -3.21 8.20 -15.57
CA LEU A 222 -2.79 9.48 -15.00
C LEU A 222 -1.39 9.89 -15.50
N THR A 223 -0.43 8.97 -15.46
CA THR A 223 0.95 9.26 -15.88
C THR A 223 1.06 9.62 -17.36
N ALA A 224 0.14 9.12 -18.21
CA ALA A 224 0.08 9.47 -19.61
C ALA A 224 -0.41 10.90 -19.85
N VAL A 225 -1.35 11.39 -19.03
CA VAL A 225 -1.92 12.75 -19.17
C VAL A 225 -1.08 13.81 -18.44
N ALA A 226 -0.42 13.45 -17.34
CA ALA A 226 0.41 14.34 -16.53
C ALA A 226 1.91 14.31 -16.93
N ASP A 227 2.25 13.65 -18.04
CA ASP A 227 3.62 13.53 -18.57
C ASP A 227 4.66 13.01 -17.56
N ILE A 228 4.29 11.97 -16.80
CA ILE A 228 5.13 11.41 -15.72
C ILE A 228 6.00 10.27 -16.25
N GLY A 229 7.33 10.41 -16.15
CA GLY A 229 8.31 9.39 -16.52
C GLY A 229 8.71 8.48 -15.37
N ARG A 230 8.84 9.02 -14.16
CA ARG A 230 9.23 8.25 -12.97
C ARG A 230 8.10 8.21 -11.96
N LEU A 231 7.65 7.01 -11.59
CA LEU A 231 6.61 6.80 -10.59
C LEU A 231 7.18 6.10 -9.35
N TYR A 232 7.38 6.85 -8.28
CA TYR A 232 7.94 6.35 -7.04
C TYR A 232 6.89 5.64 -6.18
N ILE A 233 7.28 4.50 -5.61
CA ILE A 233 6.58 3.81 -4.51
C ILE A 233 7.56 3.61 -3.35
N ALA A 234 7.18 4.06 -2.17
CA ALA A 234 8.03 3.98 -0.99
C ALA A 234 8.07 2.56 -0.42
N ALA A 235 9.27 2.10 -0.06
CA ALA A 235 9.50 0.80 0.55
C ALA A 235 8.86 0.70 1.94
N THR A 236 8.08 -0.37 2.17
CA THR A 236 7.55 -0.69 3.50
C THR A 236 8.58 -1.40 4.37
N HIS A 237 9.43 -2.21 3.75
CA HIS A 237 10.39 -3.10 4.39
C HIS A 237 11.80 -2.87 3.83
N THR A 238 12.79 -3.50 4.45
CA THR A 238 14.18 -3.47 4.02
C THR A 238 14.64 -4.82 3.46
N GLU A 239 15.88 -4.88 2.97
CA GLU A 239 16.56 -6.11 2.55
C GLU A 239 16.55 -7.23 3.63
N GLU A 240 16.53 -6.86 4.90
CA GLU A 240 16.49 -7.79 6.03
C GLU A 240 15.15 -8.54 6.14
N TRP A 241 14.09 -7.97 5.56
CA TRP A 241 12.78 -8.60 5.51
C TRP A 241 12.75 -9.69 4.43
N THR A 242 13.08 -10.90 4.84
CA THR A 242 13.18 -12.07 3.95
C THR A 242 11.84 -12.72 3.58
N ARG A 243 10.71 -12.20 4.08
CA ARG A 243 9.39 -12.78 3.81
C ARG A 243 8.73 -12.15 2.58
N PRO A 244 7.98 -12.93 1.79
CA PRO A 244 7.22 -12.41 0.64
C PRO A 244 6.34 -11.20 0.96
N TRP A 245 6.44 -10.16 0.13
CA TRP A 245 5.63 -8.95 0.22
C TRP A 245 5.26 -8.42 -1.17
N GLY A 246 4.06 -7.84 -1.30
CA GLY A 246 3.47 -7.48 -2.60
C GLY A 246 4.02 -6.20 -3.23
N SER A 247 4.94 -5.52 -2.54
CA SER A 247 5.72 -4.38 -3.00
C SER A 247 7.16 -4.65 -2.59
N HIS A 248 8.01 -4.84 -3.59
CA HIS A 248 9.39 -5.28 -3.44
C HIS A 248 10.13 -4.80 -4.69
N PRO A 249 11.43 -4.43 -4.62
CA PRO A 249 12.17 -3.93 -5.79
C PRO A 249 12.07 -4.85 -7.01
N THR A 250 12.14 -6.17 -6.79
CA THR A 250 12.05 -7.15 -7.89
C THR A 250 10.67 -7.24 -8.55
N ILE A 251 9.64 -6.64 -7.96
CA ILE A 251 8.29 -6.50 -8.52
C ILE A 251 8.12 -5.08 -9.06
N ASP A 252 8.30 -4.09 -8.20
CA ASP A 252 7.89 -2.70 -8.46
C ASP A 252 8.76 -2.07 -9.55
N ASP A 253 10.08 -2.26 -9.53
CA ASP A 253 11.00 -1.74 -10.56
C ASP A 253 10.80 -2.41 -11.93
N ARG A 254 10.03 -3.52 -11.97
CA ARG A 254 9.65 -4.20 -13.21
C ARG A 254 8.37 -3.67 -13.80
N VAL A 255 7.60 -2.84 -13.07
CA VAL A 255 6.36 -2.25 -13.56
C VAL A 255 6.67 -1.03 -14.43
N ARG A 256 6.29 -1.10 -15.70
CA ARG A 256 6.51 -0.03 -16.67
C ARG A 256 5.52 -0.11 -17.84
N TRP A 257 5.33 1.01 -18.52
CA TRP A 257 4.56 1.13 -19.77
C TRP A 257 5.18 2.24 -20.64
N SER A 258 4.64 2.49 -21.82
CA SER A 258 5.19 3.54 -22.70
C SER A 258 5.31 4.89 -21.98
N GLY A 259 6.53 5.43 -21.94
CA GLY A 259 6.86 6.71 -21.33
C GLY A 259 7.10 6.68 -19.82
N THR A 260 6.71 5.63 -19.08
CA THR A 260 6.76 5.63 -17.60
C THR A 260 7.37 4.35 -17.03
N GLN A 261 8.22 4.50 -16.01
CA GLN A 261 8.77 3.40 -15.22
C GLN A 261 8.56 3.65 -13.72
N ALA A 262 8.16 2.60 -13.00
CA ALA A 262 8.08 2.65 -11.56
C ALA A 262 9.45 2.45 -10.89
N VAL A 263 9.62 3.08 -9.72
CA VAL A 263 10.84 3.02 -8.91
C VAL A 263 10.47 2.74 -7.46
N HIS A 264 11.03 1.67 -6.90
CA HIS A 264 10.91 1.34 -5.48
C HIS A 264 12.00 2.06 -4.67
N ASP A 265 11.60 3.01 -3.82
CA ASP A 265 12.55 3.87 -3.10
C ASP A 265 12.64 3.57 -1.60
N GLY A 266 13.87 3.62 -1.06
CA GLY A 266 14.15 3.51 0.37
C GLY A 266 14.13 2.07 0.92
N TYR A 267 14.48 1.07 0.10
CA TYR A 267 14.56 -0.35 0.51
C TYR A 267 15.80 -0.64 1.37
N GLU A 268 16.83 0.20 1.25
CA GLU A 268 18.05 0.15 2.05
C GLU A 268 17.87 0.78 3.44
N SER A 269 16.77 1.52 3.68
CA SER A 269 16.57 2.30 4.90
C SER A 269 15.49 1.70 5.79
N THR A 270 15.88 1.42 7.03
CA THR A 270 14.97 1.12 8.13
C THR A 270 13.99 2.27 8.36
N ARG A 271 12.93 2.00 9.13
CA ARG A 271 11.96 3.03 9.48
C ARG A 271 12.60 4.19 10.26
N GLN A 272 13.59 3.90 11.11
CA GLN A 272 14.25 4.93 11.91
C GLN A 272 15.15 5.81 11.04
N GLU A 273 15.94 5.23 10.13
CA GLU A 273 16.75 6.00 9.17
C GLU A 273 15.89 6.87 8.25
N LYS A 274 14.67 6.42 7.91
CA LYS A 274 13.68 7.25 7.18
C LYS A 274 13.23 8.46 8.00
N ILE A 275 13.04 8.30 9.32
CA ILE A 275 12.72 9.42 10.21
C ILE A 275 13.92 10.37 10.35
N GLU A 276 15.13 9.83 10.45
CA GLU A 276 16.37 10.63 10.50
C GLU A 276 16.56 11.45 9.21
N THR A 277 16.28 10.85 8.05
CA THR A 277 16.26 11.55 6.76
C THR A 277 15.27 12.74 6.77
N ILE A 278 14.09 12.55 7.35
CA ILE A 278 13.10 13.62 7.53
C ILE A 278 13.60 14.68 8.51
N ALA A 279 14.25 14.27 9.61
CA ALA A 279 14.81 15.20 10.60
C ALA A 279 15.93 16.08 10.03
N ASP A 280 16.82 15.50 9.24
CA ASP A 280 17.88 16.23 8.55
C ASP A 280 17.31 17.25 7.57
N TYR A 281 16.24 16.88 6.86
CA TYR A 281 15.51 17.79 5.99
C TYR A 281 14.90 18.97 6.77
N VAL A 282 14.18 18.70 7.87
CA VAL A 282 13.51 19.72 8.68
C VAL A 282 14.55 20.71 9.24
N ARG A 283 15.66 20.21 9.77
CA ARG A 283 16.76 21.04 10.30
C ARG A 283 17.44 21.87 9.24
N GLY A 284 17.73 21.26 8.08
CA GLY A 284 18.49 21.90 7.01
C GLY A 284 17.70 22.96 6.24
N ARG A 285 16.37 22.85 6.18
CA ARG A 285 15.52 23.71 5.34
C ARG A 285 14.53 24.59 6.11
N SER A 286 14.44 24.45 7.42
CA SER A 286 13.46 25.17 8.26
C SER A 286 12.02 25.03 7.75
N ARG A 287 11.70 23.85 7.22
CA ARG A 287 10.36 23.50 6.72
C ARG A 287 9.74 22.48 7.67
N GLU A 288 8.62 22.85 8.25
CA GLU A 288 7.83 21.94 9.07
C GLU A 288 7.24 20.83 8.18
N ILE A 289 7.26 19.60 8.69
CA ILE A 289 6.64 18.43 8.05
C ILE A 289 5.67 17.84 9.05
N THR A 290 4.38 17.89 8.73
CA THR A 290 3.36 17.15 9.48
C THR A 290 3.30 15.73 8.94
N LEU A 291 3.43 14.73 9.82
CA LEU A 291 3.30 13.31 9.47
C LEU A 291 1.90 12.79 9.77
N ARG A 292 1.35 11.98 8.87
CA ARG A 292 0.07 11.29 9.05
C ARG A 292 0.23 9.79 8.88
N THR A 293 0.55 9.11 9.98
CA THR A 293 0.81 7.67 9.96
C THR A 293 -0.35 6.83 10.47
N CYS A 294 -1.25 7.42 11.26
CA CYS A 294 -2.31 6.69 11.93
C CYS A 294 -3.32 6.11 10.93
N VAL A 295 -3.68 4.84 11.15
CA VAL A 295 -4.73 4.17 10.36
C VAL A 295 -6.09 4.12 11.06
N HIS A 296 -6.15 4.53 12.34
CA HIS A 296 -7.34 4.49 13.19
C HIS A 296 -7.98 5.86 13.41
N ALA A 297 -7.24 6.94 13.18
CA ALA A 297 -7.73 8.27 13.45
C ALA A 297 -8.94 8.58 12.55
N GLU A 298 -10.02 9.01 13.20
CA GLU A 298 -11.21 9.52 12.54
C GLU A 298 -11.04 11.01 12.18
N GLY A 299 -10.15 11.74 12.85
CA GLY A 299 -9.85 13.16 12.62
C GLY A 299 -8.70 13.46 11.62
N PRO A 300 -8.35 14.75 11.45
CA PRO A 300 -7.18 15.17 10.65
C PRO A 300 -5.85 14.80 11.32
N GLN A 301 -5.83 14.69 12.65
CA GLN A 301 -4.65 14.38 13.46
C GLN A 301 -4.42 12.88 13.61
N ASN A 302 -3.21 12.49 14.04
CA ASN A 302 -2.94 11.13 14.49
C ASN A 302 -3.72 10.82 15.79
N CYS A 303 -3.99 9.54 16.08
CA CYS A 303 -4.76 9.18 17.28
C CYS A 303 -3.95 9.22 18.59
N ASN A 304 -2.62 9.33 18.48
CA ASN A 304 -1.68 9.39 19.61
C ASN A 304 -1.71 8.23 20.62
N ASP A 305 -2.50 7.17 20.40
CA ASP A 305 -2.68 6.06 21.36
C ASP A 305 -2.40 4.64 20.79
N CYS A 306 -2.18 4.55 19.47
CA CYS A 306 -1.94 3.28 18.79
C CYS A 306 -0.44 2.99 18.67
N GLU A 307 -0.09 1.71 18.55
CA GLU A 307 1.32 1.28 18.46
C GLU A 307 2.07 1.95 17.28
N LYS A 308 1.39 2.22 16.15
CA LYS A 308 2.01 2.93 15.02
C LYS A 308 2.30 4.40 15.32
N CYS A 309 1.43 5.06 16.09
CA CYS A 309 1.68 6.42 16.59
C CYS A 309 2.85 6.40 17.57
N TYR A 310 2.80 5.53 18.58
CA TYR A 310 3.86 5.38 19.58
C TYR A 310 5.24 5.15 18.98
N ARG A 311 5.39 4.19 18.05
CA ARG A 311 6.70 3.96 17.43
C ARG A 311 7.19 5.16 16.61
N THR A 312 6.28 5.95 16.05
CA THR A 312 6.66 7.14 15.27
C THR A 312 7.04 8.29 16.20
N ILE A 313 6.29 8.51 17.29
CA ILE A 313 6.64 9.45 18.37
C ILE A 313 8.03 9.14 18.91
N VAL A 314 8.30 7.87 19.25
CA VAL A 314 9.62 7.43 19.74
C VAL A 314 10.71 7.70 18.70
N GLY A 315 10.46 7.36 17.43
CA GLY A 315 11.44 7.61 16.37
C GLY A 315 11.76 9.10 16.16
N LEU A 316 10.74 9.98 16.24
CA LEU A 316 10.92 11.44 16.19
C LEU A 316 11.76 11.94 17.36
N LEU A 317 11.47 11.48 18.58
CA LEU A 317 12.23 11.82 19.78
C LEU A 317 13.69 11.37 19.70
N LEU A 318 13.94 10.15 19.23
CA LEU A 318 15.29 9.62 19.01
C LEU A 318 16.03 10.39 17.92
N ALA A 319 15.32 10.82 16.89
CA ALA A 319 15.86 11.68 15.85
C ALA A 319 16.02 13.13 16.30
N GLY A 320 15.70 13.49 17.56
CA GLY A 320 15.85 14.82 18.13
C GLY A 320 14.86 15.86 17.59
N LEU A 321 13.64 15.43 17.27
CA LEU A 321 12.51 16.27 16.89
C LEU A 321 11.44 16.26 17.98
N ASP A 322 10.72 17.37 18.15
CA ASP A 322 9.54 17.42 19.02
C ASP A 322 8.32 16.84 18.27
N PRO A 323 7.71 15.73 18.72
CA PRO A 323 6.54 15.16 18.06
C PRO A 323 5.37 16.13 17.91
N ASN A 324 5.26 17.13 18.79
CA ASN A 324 4.21 18.16 18.74
C ASN A 324 4.28 19.03 17.49
N ASP A 325 5.47 19.22 16.92
CA ASP A 325 5.69 19.97 15.68
C ASP A 325 5.43 19.12 14.42
N HIS A 326 5.14 17.82 14.59
CA HIS A 326 5.06 16.85 13.51
C HIS A 326 3.73 16.07 13.45
N GLY A 327 2.68 16.63 14.05
CA GLY A 327 1.30 16.10 13.96
C GLY A 327 0.94 15.06 15.03
N TYR A 328 1.66 15.06 16.15
CA TYR A 328 1.37 14.21 17.31
C TYR A 328 1.11 15.06 18.55
N ASP A 329 0.40 14.49 19.53
CA ASP A 329 0.31 15.08 20.86
C ASP A 329 1.22 14.27 21.78
N TYR A 330 2.28 14.91 22.29
CA TYR A 330 3.26 14.26 23.16
C TYR A 330 3.46 15.04 24.47
N ASP A 331 3.36 14.31 25.58
CA ASP A 331 3.66 14.79 26.92
C ASP A 331 4.30 13.70 27.79
N ALA A 332 4.60 14.02 29.05
CA ALA A 332 5.18 13.06 29.99
C ALA A 332 4.29 11.83 30.26
N ALA A 333 2.97 11.95 30.12
CA ALA A 333 2.04 10.83 30.32
C ALA A 333 2.04 9.84 29.13
N THR A 334 2.59 10.26 27.99
CA THR A 334 2.74 9.39 26.81
C THR A 334 3.74 8.25 27.07
N VAL A 335 4.80 8.49 27.86
CA VAL A 335 5.82 7.47 28.19
C VAL A 335 5.24 6.23 28.88
N PRO A 336 4.50 6.35 30.01
CA PRO A 336 3.88 5.17 30.63
C PRO A 336 2.85 4.50 29.69
N ALA A 337 2.13 5.25 28.86
CA ALA A 337 1.19 4.66 27.89
C ALA A 337 1.86 3.81 26.80
N ILE A 338 3.07 4.22 26.36
CA ILE A 338 3.92 3.41 25.48
C ILE A 338 4.33 2.13 26.20
N ARG A 339 4.83 2.22 27.44
CA ARG A 339 5.27 1.07 28.23
C ARG A 339 4.15 0.07 28.50
N ASP A 340 2.97 0.57 28.88
CA ASP A 340 1.77 -0.23 29.15
C ASP A 340 1.35 -1.06 27.93
N THR A 341 1.66 -0.62 26.70
CA THR A 341 1.40 -1.41 25.48
C THR A 341 2.14 -2.75 25.48
N PHE A 342 3.27 -2.85 26.18
CA PHE A 342 4.09 -4.06 26.30
C PHE A 342 3.87 -4.77 27.64
N GLU A 343 3.77 -4.01 28.73
CA GLU A 343 3.75 -4.54 30.10
C GLU A 343 2.37 -5.11 30.50
N SER A 344 1.27 -4.55 29.98
CA SER A 344 -0.10 -4.97 30.35
C SER A 344 -0.57 -6.29 29.73
N GLY A 345 0.21 -6.87 28.79
CA GLY A 345 -0.16 -8.06 28.02
C GLY A 345 -1.37 -7.87 27.08
N GLY A 346 -1.97 -6.67 27.03
CA GLY A 346 -3.22 -6.39 26.30
C GLY A 346 -3.06 -6.21 24.79
N LYS A 347 -1.84 -5.99 24.27
CA LYS A 347 -1.57 -5.74 22.85
C LYS A 347 -0.49 -6.70 22.34
N HIS A 348 -0.92 -7.74 21.62
CA HIS A 348 -0.01 -8.69 20.97
C HIS A 348 0.84 -8.02 19.87
N LEU A 349 2.16 -8.16 19.92
CA LEU A 349 3.05 -7.72 18.84
C LEU A 349 3.16 -8.81 17.78
N SER A 350 3.03 -8.42 16.51
CA SER A 350 3.45 -9.29 15.40
C SER A 350 4.98 -9.27 15.30
N ALA A 351 5.56 -10.27 14.63
CA ALA A 351 7.00 -10.29 14.33
C ALA A 351 7.47 -9.02 13.62
N GLN A 352 6.64 -8.45 12.72
CA GLN A 352 6.93 -7.19 12.04
C GLN A 352 6.99 -6.00 13.02
N LYS A 353 6.05 -5.92 13.97
CA LYS A 353 6.08 -4.84 14.97
C LYS A 353 7.30 -4.96 15.86
N ARG A 354 7.64 -6.19 16.29
CA ARG A 354 8.85 -6.47 17.07
C ARG A 354 10.10 -5.94 16.35
N TYR A 355 10.28 -6.29 15.08
CA TYR A 355 11.39 -5.79 14.28
C TYR A 355 11.50 -4.26 14.32
N HIS A 356 10.39 -3.54 14.14
CA HIS A 356 10.42 -2.07 14.20
C HIS A 356 10.81 -1.51 15.58
N TRP A 357 10.41 -2.16 16.69
CA TRP A 357 10.80 -1.73 18.04
C TRP A 357 12.25 -2.09 18.37
N GLU A 358 12.75 -3.21 17.86
CA GLU A 358 14.17 -3.58 17.97
C GLU A 358 15.05 -2.56 17.24
N THR A 359 14.66 -2.09 16.04
CA THR A 359 15.35 -0.99 15.35
C THR A 359 15.38 0.31 16.18
N LEU A 360 14.27 0.66 16.86
CA LEU A 360 14.24 1.84 17.73
C LEU A 360 15.13 1.65 18.97
N GLN A 361 15.19 0.44 19.51
CA GLN A 361 16.08 0.10 20.62
C GLN A 361 17.56 0.21 20.20
N ASP A 362 17.92 -0.21 18.99
CA ASP A 362 19.27 -0.04 18.46
C ASP A 362 19.63 1.45 18.34
N ALA A 363 18.76 2.27 17.76
CA ALA A 363 18.95 3.72 17.72
C ALA A 363 19.05 4.36 19.11
N ALA A 364 18.24 3.90 20.07
CA ALA A 364 18.30 4.36 21.46
C ALA A 364 19.63 4.07 22.17
N ARG A 365 20.41 3.06 21.71
CA ARG A 365 21.76 2.78 22.25
C ARG A 365 22.77 3.84 21.82
N GLU A 366 22.56 4.46 20.66
CA GLU A 366 23.46 5.48 20.09
C GLU A 366 23.12 6.92 20.52
N VAL A 367 21.90 7.18 21.00
CA VAL A 367 21.45 8.51 21.45
C VAL A 367 21.83 8.78 22.90
N GLU A 368 22.53 9.88 23.21
CA GLU A 368 22.92 10.20 24.60
C GLU A 368 21.74 10.56 25.52
N ALA A 369 20.81 11.40 25.03
CA ALA A 369 19.66 11.90 25.76
C ALA A 369 18.48 12.19 24.83
N ILE A 370 17.25 12.08 25.37
CA ILE A 370 16.02 12.57 24.73
C ILE A 370 15.59 13.83 25.47
N GLU A 371 15.70 14.98 24.81
CA GLU A 371 15.36 16.30 25.34
C GLU A 371 13.85 16.57 25.26
N ALA A 372 13.06 15.77 25.99
CA ALA A 372 11.61 15.91 26.03
C ALA A 372 11.03 15.43 27.39
N PRO A 373 9.80 15.82 27.76
CA PRO A 373 9.17 15.38 29.01
C PRO A 373 9.13 13.85 29.17
N GLY A 374 9.84 13.31 30.17
CA GLY A 374 9.93 11.85 30.38
C GLY A 374 10.98 11.14 29.50
N GLY A 375 11.75 11.88 28.71
CA GLY A 375 12.73 11.34 27.77
C GLY A 375 13.82 10.46 28.41
N ARG A 376 14.29 10.82 29.62
CA ARG A 376 15.26 9.98 30.38
C ARG A 376 14.68 8.61 30.73
N GLU A 377 13.42 8.57 31.18
CA GLU A 377 12.74 7.32 31.52
C GLU A 377 12.51 6.47 30.28
N LEU A 378 12.02 7.08 29.20
CA LEU A 378 11.80 6.41 27.92
C LEU A 378 13.09 5.80 27.36
N LEU A 379 14.19 6.57 27.34
CA LEU A 379 15.48 6.11 26.84
C LEU A 379 16.04 4.96 27.68
N GLY A 380 15.93 5.05 29.01
CA GLY A 380 16.32 3.97 29.92
C GLY A 380 15.53 2.69 29.66
N TRP A 381 14.20 2.80 29.56
CA TRP A 381 13.32 1.67 29.27
C TRP A 381 13.62 1.05 27.90
N LEU A 382 13.75 1.86 26.83
CA LEU A 382 14.02 1.36 25.47
C LEU A 382 15.28 0.50 25.40
N ARG A 383 16.36 0.89 26.11
CA ARG A 383 17.64 0.17 26.10
C ARG A 383 17.59 -1.20 26.76
N GLU A 384 16.69 -1.37 27.73
CA GLU A 384 16.57 -2.58 28.55
C GLU A 384 15.37 -3.46 28.19
N ALA A 385 14.39 -2.92 27.46
CA ALA A 385 13.15 -3.63 27.14
C ALA A 385 13.40 -4.94 26.36
N ASP A 386 12.71 -6.01 26.78
CA ASP A 386 12.64 -7.27 26.04
C ASP A 386 11.30 -7.37 25.30
N PHE A 387 11.35 -7.23 23.97
CA PHE A 387 10.17 -7.33 23.11
C PHE A 387 9.78 -8.79 22.76
N GLY A 388 10.58 -9.78 23.15
CA GLY A 388 10.35 -11.20 22.86
C GLY A 388 9.04 -11.76 23.48
N PRO A 389 8.83 -11.64 24.81
CA PRO A 389 7.65 -12.17 25.50
C PRO A 389 6.31 -11.64 24.96
N ALA A 390 6.28 -10.41 24.42
CA ALA A 390 5.08 -9.80 23.85
C ALA A 390 4.61 -10.45 22.53
N VAL A 391 5.49 -11.22 21.86
CA VAL A 391 5.17 -11.97 20.63
C VAL A 391 4.64 -13.37 20.96
N GLU A 392 5.15 -14.04 21.99
CA GLU A 392 4.80 -15.43 22.32
C GLU A 392 3.34 -15.61 22.76
N GLN A 393 2.71 -14.55 23.27
CA GLN A 393 1.29 -14.56 23.68
C GLN A 393 0.30 -14.41 22.48
N SER A 394 0.80 -14.26 21.24
CA SER A 394 0.02 -13.89 20.05
C SER A 394 -0.70 -15.03 19.30
N ALA A 395 -1.26 -16.02 20.00
CA ALA A 395 -2.08 -17.04 19.33
C ALA A 395 -3.37 -16.42 18.75
N ARG A 396 -3.59 -16.56 17.42
CA ARG A 396 -4.77 -16.00 16.72
C ARG A 396 -6.10 -16.37 17.43
N PRO A 397 -7.02 -15.41 17.67
CA PRO A 397 -8.29 -15.67 18.36
C PRO A 397 -9.13 -16.78 17.70
N LEU A 398 -9.72 -17.66 18.52
CA LEU A 398 -10.51 -18.81 18.09
C LEU A 398 -11.69 -18.46 17.16
N GLY A 399 -12.33 -17.30 17.36
CA GLY A 399 -13.47 -16.85 16.55
C GLY A 399 -13.11 -16.59 15.07
N GLN A 400 -11.93 -16.02 14.79
CA GLN A 400 -11.45 -15.85 13.41
C GLN A 400 -11.12 -17.20 12.76
N ARG A 401 -10.63 -18.18 13.54
CA ARG A 401 -10.35 -19.53 13.03
C ARG A 401 -11.64 -20.27 12.66
N LEU A 402 -12.72 -20.08 13.42
CA LEU A 402 -14.03 -20.66 13.14
C LEU A 402 -14.69 -20.05 11.89
N LEU A 403 -14.76 -18.72 11.79
CA LEU A 403 -15.29 -18.02 10.61
C LEU A 403 -14.58 -18.42 9.31
N GLN A 404 -13.25 -18.58 9.37
CA GLN A 404 -12.46 -19.06 8.24
C GLN A 404 -12.72 -20.53 7.90
N ALA A 405 -12.92 -21.40 8.89
CA ALA A 405 -13.27 -22.80 8.66
C ALA A 405 -14.64 -22.94 7.98
N THR A 406 -15.63 -22.15 8.40
CA THR A 406 -16.97 -22.16 7.80
C THR A 406 -16.97 -21.59 6.39
N ALA A 407 -16.30 -20.45 6.14
CA ALA A 407 -16.20 -19.86 4.79
C ALA A 407 -15.55 -20.79 3.75
N ARG A 408 -14.66 -21.71 4.18
CA ARG A 408 -14.01 -22.71 3.31
C ARG A 408 -14.93 -23.84 2.86
N GLN A 409 -16.01 -24.10 3.59
CA GLN A 409 -16.90 -25.24 3.35
C GLN A 409 -18.22 -24.87 2.67
N ILE A 410 -18.53 -23.56 2.55
CA ILE A 410 -19.78 -23.11 1.93
C ILE A 410 -19.72 -23.33 0.41
N PRO A 411 -20.70 -24.06 -0.18
CA PRO A 411 -20.80 -24.22 -1.63
C PRO A 411 -20.91 -22.86 -2.35
N THR A 412 -20.22 -22.72 -3.47
CA THR A 412 -20.10 -21.46 -4.25
C THR A 412 -21.43 -20.74 -4.50
N SER A 413 -22.50 -21.48 -4.82
CA SER A 413 -23.84 -20.94 -5.08
C SER A 413 -24.49 -20.32 -3.84
N VAL A 414 -24.19 -20.86 -2.66
CA VAL A 414 -24.72 -20.38 -1.38
C VAL A 414 -23.97 -19.13 -0.94
N TYR A 415 -22.64 -19.07 -1.12
CA TYR A 415 -21.87 -17.89 -0.77
C TYR A 415 -22.14 -16.71 -1.71
N ALA A 416 -22.30 -16.93 -3.03
CA ALA A 416 -22.66 -15.87 -3.98
C ALA A 416 -24.04 -15.25 -3.66
N THR A 417 -24.97 -16.04 -3.13
CA THR A 417 -26.29 -15.58 -2.67
C THR A 417 -26.21 -14.81 -1.33
N LEU A 418 -25.30 -15.22 -0.45
CA LEU A 418 -25.13 -14.62 0.88
C LEU A 418 -24.16 -13.42 0.90
N TYR A 419 -23.27 -13.28 -0.09
CA TYR A 419 -22.27 -12.21 -0.14
C TYR A 419 -22.89 -10.80 -0.24
N PRO A 420 -23.97 -10.55 -1.01
CA PRO A 420 -24.68 -9.27 -0.97
C PRO A 420 -25.29 -8.96 0.40
N VAL A 421 -25.77 -9.99 1.11
CA VAL A 421 -26.34 -9.88 2.46
C VAL A 421 -25.22 -9.59 3.48
N TYR A 422 -24.09 -10.28 3.37
CA TYR A 422 -22.88 -10.03 4.17
C TYR A 422 -22.33 -8.61 3.92
N ARG A 423 -22.28 -8.15 2.66
CA ARG A 423 -21.89 -6.80 2.27
C ARG A 423 -22.79 -5.73 2.88
N ARG A 424 -24.11 -5.97 2.96
CA ARG A 424 -25.06 -5.06 3.64
C ARG A 424 -24.86 -5.04 5.16
N LEU A 425 -24.72 -6.21 5.78
CA LEU A 425 -24.50 -6.33 7.24
C LEU A 425 -23.13 -5.80 7.71
N SER A 426 -22.15 -5.73 6.81
CA SER A 426 -20.80 -5.18 7.08
C SER A 426 -20.67 -3.69 6.76
N ALA A 427 -21.70 -3.07 6.18
CA ALA A 427 -21.73 -1.63 5.89
C ALA A 427 -22.40 -0.82 7.02
N ASP A 428 -23.09 -1.51 7.94
CA ASP A 428 -23.76 -0.94 9.12
C ASP A 428 -22.93 -1.10 10.42
N ARG A 429 -21.63 -1.36 10.29
CA ARG A 429 -20.63 -1.38 11.37
C ARG A 429 -19.37 -0.69 10.89
#